data_AF-A0A8B9JS76-F1
#
_entry.id   AF-A0A8B9JS76-F1
#
_cell.length_a   1.000
_cell.length_b   1.000
_cell.length_c   1.000
_cell.angle_alpha   90.00
_cell.angle_beta   90.00
_cell.angle_gamma   90.00
#
_symmetry.space_group_name_H-M   'P 1'
#
loop_
_entity.id
_entity.type
_entity.pdbx_description
1 polymer ?
#
loop_
_entity_poly.entity_id
_entity_poly.type
_entity_poly.pdbx_seq_one_letter_code
_entity_poly.pdbx_strand_id
1 'polypeptide(L)'
;NSIMITLISCEFSDRKTRNYNCLSLLFFFPQGSRVVVSTRSYADFTPQASFDVKKCDLHRLDQGPPSQAVMTREQGLKYYRVMQTMRRMELKADQLYKQKIIRGFCHLYDGQEACAMGIEAGINPTDHLITAYRAHGYTYTRGVSVKEILAELTGRKGGVAKGKGGSMHMYAKHFYGGNGIVGAQVPLGAGVALACQYKGNNEVCVTLYGDGAANQGQIFEAFNMASLWKLPCIFICENNKYGMGTSVERASASTDYYKRGDFIPGLRVDGMDVLCVREATKFAADYCRSGKGPILMELQTYRYHGHSMSDPGVSYRTREEIQEVRSKSDPISMLKDRMINNNMASLEEIKEIDAEVRKEIEEAAQFATSDPEPPLDDLCNHIFYNEPPMEVRGTNPWSKLKSVS
;
A
#
# COMPACT_ATOMS: atom_id res chain seq x y z
N ASN A 1 -14.27 54.82 9.24
CA ASN A 1 -15.54 55.33 9.82
C ASN A 1 -16.58 54.22 9.87
N SER A 2 -16.60 53.57 11.04
CA SER A 2 -17.68 52.80 11.68
C SER A 2 -18.48 51.76 10.89
N ILE A 3 -18.10 50.49 11.07
CA ILE A 3 -18.96 49.32 10.82
C ILE A 3 -19.83 49.14 12.06
N MET A 4 -21.15 49.29 11.90
CA MET A 4 -22.15 49.08 12.94
C MET A 4 -22.62 47.62 12.86
N ILE A 5 -22.33 46.82 13.89
CA ILE A 5 -22.81 45.44 14.02
C ILE A 5 -24.06 45.48 14.92
N THR A 6 -25.23 45.21 14.36
CA THR A 6 -26.46 45.05 15.14
C THR A 6 -26.74 43.55 15.27
N LEU A 7 -26.62 43.04 16.50
CA LEU A 7 -27.10 41.72 16.91
C LEU A 7 -28.63 41.78 17.07
N ILE A 8 -29.37 40.93 16.37
CA ILE A 8 -30.78 40.68 16.64
C ILE A 8 -30.93 39.22 17.04
N SER A 9 -31.31 39.02 18.29
CA SER A 9 -31.86 37.79 18.83
C SER A 9 -33.34 37.65 18.44
N CYS A 10 -33.78 36.43 18.12
CA CYS A 10 -35.20 36.06 18.18
C CYS A 10 -35.32 34.56 18.45
N GLU A 11 -35.82 34.23 19.65
CA GLU A 11 -36.55 32.99 19.92
C GLU A 11 -37.93 33.07 19.26
N PHE A 12 -38.47 31.96 18.73
CA PHE A 12 -39.87 31.53 18.94
C PHE A 12 -40.14 30.14 18.33
N SER A 13 -40.52 29.21 19.22
CA SER A 13 -41.66 28.28 19.20
C SER A 13 -42.23 27.69 17.89
N ASP A 14 -42.09 26.36 17.81
CA ASP A 14 -43.07 25.30 17.47
C ASP A 14 -43.85 25.22 16.12
N ARG A 15 -43.85 23.98 15.61
CA ARG A 15 -44.74 23.28 14.64
C ARG A 15 -44.75 23.58 13.12
N LYS A 16 -44.30 22.53 12.42
CA LYS A 16 -44.83 21.86 11.21
C LYS A 16 -44.46 22.40 9.81
N THR A 17 -43.82 21.47 9.08
CA THR A 17 -43.81 21.23 7.62
C THR A 17 -42.86 22.00 6.68
N ARG A 18 -42.07 21.19 5.96
CA ARG A 18 -41.57 21.29 4.57
C ARG A 18 -40.19 21.94 4.28
N ASN A 19 -39.40 21.10 3.60
CA ASN A 19 -38.40 21.37 2.55
C ASN A 19 -37.19 22.25 2.89
N TYR A 20 -36.02 21.62 3.00
CA TYR A 20 -34.72 22.28 2.94
C TYR A 20 -34.38 22.62 1.48
N ASN A 21 -34.63 23.87 1.08
CA ASN A 21 -33.95 24.50 -0.04
C ASN A 21 -32.78 25.33 0.50
N CYS A 22 -31.57 25.11 -0.03
CA CYS A 22 -30.40 25.93 0.22
C CYS A 22 -30.68 27.40 -0.15
N LEU A 23 -30.58 28.31 0.82
CA LEU A 23 -30.60 29.75 0.56
C LEU A 23 -29.28 30.19 -0.07
N SER A 24 -29.37 30.72 -1.30
CA SER A 24 -28.34 31.53 -1.94
C SER A 24 -28.32 32.94 -1.33
N LEU A 25 -27.18 33.35 -0.78
CA LEU A 25 -26.92 34.76 -0.44
C LEU A 25 -26.70 35.55 -1.74
N LEU A 26 -27.61 36.46 -2.06
CA LEU A 26 -27.46 37.45 -3.13
C LEU A 26 -26.87 38.74 -2.54
N PHE A 27 -25.61 39.04 -2.87
CA PHE A 27 -25.04 40.38 -2.68
C PHE A 27 -25.44 41.27 -3.86
N PHE A 28 -26.11 42.38 -3.59
CA PHE A 28 -26.33 43.44 -4.58
C PHE A 28 -25.10 44.37 -4.62
N PHE A 29 -24.41 44.38 -5.76
CA PHE A 29 -23.46 45.45 -6.13
C PHE A 29 -24.04 46.29 -7.28
N PRO A 30 -23.75 47.60 -7.34
CA PRO A 30 -24.27 48.48 -8.38
C PRO A 30 -23.56 48.24 -9.72
N GLN A 31 -24.38 48.10 -10.76
CA GLN A 31 -24.13 48.22 -12.21
C GLN A 31 -22.74 47.89 -12.78
N GLY A 32 -22.70 46.87 -13.65
CA GLY A 32 -21.73 46.84 -14.76
C GLY A 32 -20.60 45.82 -14.66
N SER A 33 -20.79 44.67 -14.02
CA SER A 33 -19.89 43.52 -14.17
C SER A 33 -20.69 42.23 -14.07
N ARG A 34 -20.95 41.57 -15.20
CA ARG A 34 -21.39 40.18 -15.20
C ARG A 34 -20.20 39.34 -14.77
N VAL A 35 -20.11 39.06 -13.47
CA VAL A 35 -19.33 37.91 -13.01
C VAL A 35 -20.10 36.69 -13.48
N VAL A 36 -19.66 36.09 -14.58
CA VAL A 36 -20.04 34.72 -14.91
C VAL A 36 -19.37 33.85 -13.86
N VAL A 37 -20.05 33.66 -12.73
CA VAL A 37 -19.78 32.48 -11.91
C VAL A 37 -20.24 31.32 -12.78
N SER A 38 -19.34 30.77 -13.60
CA SER A 38 -19.64 29.48 -14.19
C SER A 38 -19.73 28.53 -13.02
N THR A 39 -20.94 28.20 -12.61
CA THR A 39 -21.20 26.95 -11.92
C THR A 39 -20.65 25.89 -12.84
N ARG A 40 -19.41 25.42 -12.60
CA ARG A 40 -18.94 24.18 -13.21
C ARG A 40 -19.92 23.14 -12.72
N SER A 41 -20.88 22.80 -13.57
CA SER A 41 -21.72 21.64 -13.32
C SER A 41 -20.78 20.43 -13.24
N TYR A 42 -21.17 19.37 -12.54
CA TYR A 42 -20.48 18.09 -12.54
C TYR A 42 -20.28 17.47 -13.97
N ALA A 43 -20.78 18.11 -15.03
CA ALA A 43 -20.51 17.83 -16.45
C ALA A 43 -19.47 18.86 -16.98
N ASP A 44 -18.30 18.53 -17.51
CA ASP A 44 -17.88 17.36 -18.29
C ASP A 44 -16.45 16.92 -17.92
N PHE A 45 -16.28 15.95 -17.02
CA PHE A 45 -14.97 15.33 -16.83
C PHE A 45 -14.71 14.27 -17.90
N THR A 46 -13.46 14.17 -18.36
CA THR A 46 -13.00 13.11 -19.25
C THR A 46 -13.22 11.74 -18.55
N PRO A 47 -14.10 10.87 -19.05
CA PRO A 47 -14.42 9.60 -18.38
C PRO A 47 -13.28 8.59 -18.45
N GLN A 48 -12.43 8.70 -19.47
CA GLN A 48 -11.30 7.82 -19.73
C GLN A 48 -10.24 8.54 -20.56
N ALA A 49 -8.97 8.36 -20.24
CA ALA A 49 -7.85 8.89 -21.01
C ALA A 49 -6.77 7.82 -21.23
N SER A 50 -5.96 8.00 -22.27
CA SER A 50 -4.80 7.17 -22.56
C SER A 50 -3.53 7.91 -22.13
N PHE A 51 -2.61 7.20 -21.48
CA PHE A 51 -1.36 7.74 -20.98
C PHE A 51 -0.20 6.94 -21.53
N ASP A 52 0.82 7.63 -22.03
CA ASP A 52 2.09 6.98 -22.34
C ASP A 52 2.75 6.55 -21.02
N VAL A 53 3.18 5.29 -20.97
CA VAL A 53 3.89 4.70 -19.84
C VAL A 53 5.29 4.29 -20.26
N LYS A 54 6.24 4.35 -19.32
CA LYS A 54 7.64 4.05 -19.60
C LYS A 54 7.78 2.61 -20.08
N LYS A 55 8.44 2.41 -21.21
CA LYS A 55 8.76 1.08 -21.72
C LYS A 55 9.65 0.34 -20.72
N CYS A 56 9.32 -0.92 -20.43
CA CYS A 56 10.11 -1.75 -19.55
C CYS A 56 11.39 -2.25 -20.25
N ASP A 57 12.49 -2.34 -19.51
CA ASP A 57 13.65 -3.12 -19.95
C ASP A 57 13.32 -4.61 -19.82
N LEU A 58 13.73 -5.42 -20.79
CA LEU A 58 13.32 -6.82 -20.90
C LEU A 58 14.52 -7.76 -20.80
N HIS A 59 14.29 -8.93 -20.20
CA HIS A 59 15.21 -10.04 -20.11
C HIS A 59 14.50 -11.31 -20.57
N ARG A 60 15.00 -11.94 -21.64
CA ARG A 60 14.43 -13.16 -22.26
C ARG A 60 12.93 -13.04 -22.60
N LEU A 61 12.48 -11.85 -23.02
CA LEU A 61 11.13 -11.59 -23.52
C LEU A 61 11.23 -10.85 -24.86
N ASP A 62 10.50 -11.33 -25.87
CA ASP A 62 10.44 -10.68 -27.18
C ASP A 62 9.56 -9.42 -27.14
N GLN A 63 8.52 -9.45 -26.30
CA GLN A 63 7.56 -8.36 -26.12
C GLN A 63 7.30 -8.16 -24.63
N GLY A 64 7.11 -6.91 -24.23
CA GLY A 64 6.80 -6.51 -22.87
C GLY A 64 5.37 -5.98 -22.72
N PRO A 65 5.06 -5.36 -21.57
CA PRO A 65 3.81 -4.64 -21.36
C PRO A 65 3.60 -3.53 -22.41
N PRO A 66 2.34 -3.13 -22.67
CA PRO A 66 2.06 -2.04 -23.59
C PRO A 66 2.69 -0.72 -23.12
N SER A 67 3.09 0.13 -24.06
CA SER A 67 3.61 1.48 -23.78
C SER A 67 2.52 2.53 -23.58
N GLN A 68 1.25 2.13 -23.63
CA GLN A 68 0.10 2.98 -23.35
C GLN A 68 -0.81 2.30 -22.33
N ALA A 69 -1.28 3.08 -21.37
CA ALA A 69 -2.18 2.65 -20.33
C ALA A 69 -3.46 3.48 -20.39
N VAL A 70 -4.60 2.81 -20.56
CA VAL A 70 -5.90 3.48 -20.50
C VAL A 70 -6.40 3.47 -19.07
N MET A 71 -6.82 4.61 -18.54
CA MET A 71 -7.35 4.75 -17.18
C MET A 71 -8.70 5.45 -17.22
N THR A 72 -9.69 4.89 -16.54
CA THR A 72 -10.98 5.56 -16.32
C THR A 72 -10.88 6.55 -15.17
N ARG A 73 -11.74 7.56 -15.16
CA ARG A 73 -11.84 8.51 -14.04
C ARG A 73 -12.10 7.83 -12.71
N GLU A 74 -13.00 6.86 -12.68
CA GLU A 74 -13.30 6.06 -11.49
C GLU A 74 -12.05 5.34 -10.95
N GLN A 75 -11.29 4.68 -11.83
CA GLN A 75 -10.02 4.05 -11.47
C GLN A 75 -9.03 5.07 -10.91
N GLY A 76 -8.87 6.22 -11.58
CA GLY A 76 -7.96 7.28 -11.12
C GLY A 76 -8.31 7.80 -9.73
N LEU A 77 -9.59 8.10 -9.47
CA LEU A 77 -10.05 8.56 -8.15
C LEU A 77 -9.84 7.49 -7.07
N LYS A 78 -10.10 6.22 -7.39
CA LYS A 78 -9.82 5.10 -6.50
C LYS A 78 -8.33 4.98 -6.17
N TYR A 79 -7.47 4.99 -7.19
CA TYR A 79 -6.02 4.87 -7.01
C TYR A 79 -5.46 6.03 -6.18
N TYR A 80 -5.91 7.26 -6.49
CA TYR A 80 -5.52 8.46 -5.73
C TYR A 80 -5.91 8.32 -4.25
N ARG A 81 -7.17 7.98 -3.95
CA ARG A 81 -7.65 7.78 -2.59
C ARG A 81 -6.83 6.72 -1.86
N VAL A 82 -6.63 5.55 -2.46
CA VAL A 82 -5.91 4.43 -1.83
C VAL A 82 -4.45 4.79 -1.53
N MET A 83 -3.73 5.37 -2.50
CA MET A 83 -2.35 5.80 -2.28
C MET A 83 -2.27 6.90 -1.21
N GLN A 84 -3.21 7.84 -1.20
CA GLN A 84 -3.27 8.86 -0.17
C GLN A 84 -3.58 8.28 1.22
N THR A 85 -4.48 7.30 1.32
CA THR A 85 -4.75 6.60 2.58
C THR A 85 -3.50 5.90 3.10
N MET A 86 -2.76 5.19 2.24
CA MET A 86 -1.47 4.59 2.62
C MET A 86 -0.49 5.66 3.13
N ARG A 87 -0.27 6.74 2.37
CA ARG A 87 0.62 7.84 2.76
C ARG A 87 0.26 8.41 4.14
N ARG A 88 -1.02 8.70 4.37
CA ARG A 88 -1.48 9.31 5.62
C ARG A 88 -1.43 8.33 6.80
N MET A 89 -1.70 7.05 6.57
CA MET A 89 -1.54 5.98 7.56
C MET A 89 -0.07 5.87 8.02
N GLU A 90 0.88 5.86 7.10
CA GLU A 90 2.31 5.77 7.43
C GLU A 90 2.81 7.00 8.21
N LEU A 91 2.39 8.21 7.80
CA LEU A 91 2.71 9.44 8.54
C LEU A 91 2.09 9.46 9.94
N LYS A 92 0.91 8.85 10.11
CA LYS A 92 0.32 8.68 11.44
C LYS A 92 1.09 7.66 12.27
N ALA A 93 1.54 6.56 11.68
CA ALA A 93 2.37 5.58 12.35
C ALA A 93 3.71 6.18 12.82
N ASP A 94 4.36 7.04 12.01
CA ASP A 94 5.53 7.84 12.43
C ASP A 94 5.23 8.64 13.71
N GLN A 95 4.13 9.39 13.70
CA GLN A 95 3.71 10.22 14.84
C GLN A 95 3.49 9.36 16.09
N LEU A 96 2.72 8.28 15.99
CA LEU A 96 2.40 7.39 17.11
C LEU A 96 3.64 6.68 17.66
N TYR A 97 4.61 6.35 16.80
CA TYR A 97 5.89 5.79 17.22
C TYR A 97 6.74 6.79 18.01
N LYS A 98 6.82 8.04 17.54
CA LYS A 98 7.51 9.12 18.27
C LYS A 98 6.89 9.40 19.63
N GLN A 99 5.56 9.24 19.75
CA GLN A 99 4.81 9.30 21.01
C GLN A 99 4.96 8.06 21.90
N LYS A 100 5.75 7.06 21.50
CA LYS A 100 5.96 5.79 22.21
C LYS A 100 4.70 4.91 22.35
N ILE A 101 3.67 5.19 21.56
CA ILE A 101 2.46 4.37 21.51
C ILE A 101 2.72 3.13 20.66
N ILE A 102 3.47 3.28 19.55
CA ILE A 102 4.04 2.15 18.80
C ILE A 102 5.45 1.89 19.32
N ARG A 103 5.83 0.61 19.42
CA ARG A 103 7.11 0.12 19.94
C ARG A 103 7.68 -0.98 19.03
N GLY A 104 8.93 -1.38 19.27
CA GLY A 104 9.59 -2.43 18.49
C GLY A 104 9.91 -1.97 17.07
N PHE A 105 9.62 -2.80 16.08
CA PHE A 105 9.84 -2.45 14.67
C PHE A 105 8.64 -1.70 14.08
N CYS A 106 8.92 -0.74 13.19
CA CYS A 106 7.93 -0.07 12.37
C CYS A 106 8.61 0.39 11.07
N HIS A 107 8.20 -0.19 9.94
CA HIS A 107 8.81 0.03 8.62
C HIS A 107 7.79 0.71 7.69
N LEU A 108 7.95 2.01 7.48
CA LEU A 108 6.97 2.83 6.77
C LEU A 108 7.07 2.68 5.25
N TYR A 109 5.95 2.53 4.56
CA TYR A 109 5.90 2.29 3.11
C TYR A 109 5.80 3.57 2.26
N ASP A 110 5.91 4.76 2.86
CA ASP A 110 5.71 6.03 2.14
C ASP A 110 6.80 6.33 1.10
N GLY A 111 6.34 6.64 -0.12
CA GLY A 111 7.16 6.76 -1.33
C GLY A 111 7.02 5.56 -2.27
N GLN A 112 6.52 4.41 -1.79
CA GLN A 112 6.34 3.20 -2.58
C GLN A 112 4.87 2.91 -2.93
N GLU A 113 3.95 3.86 -2.72
CA GLU A 113 2.50 3.63 -2.85
C GLU A 113 2.05 3.14 -4.24
N ALA A 114 2.74 3.57 -5.29
CA ALA A 114 2.48 3.10 -6.65
C ALA A 114 2.73 1.60 -6.83
N CYS A 115 3.65 1.00 -6.06
CA CYS A 115 3.92 -0.43 -6.08
C CYS A 115 2.71 -1.21 -5.56
N ALA A 116 2.28 -0.95 -4.32
CA ALA A 116 1.15 -1.66 -3.72
C ALA A 116 -0.16 -1.45 -4.49
N MET A 117 -0.50 -0.19 -4.83
CA MET A 117 -1.73 0.09 -5.59
C MET A 117 -1.66 -0.42 -7.03
N GLY A 118 -0.50 -0.31 -7.69
CA GLY A 118 -0.33 -0.79 -9.07
C GLY A 118 -0.46 -2.31 -9.18
N ILE A 119 0.14 -3.04 -8.23
CA ILE A 119 0.02 -4.50 -8.15
C ILE A 119 -1.43 -4.89 -7.91
N GLU A 120 -2.09 -4.29 -6.90
CA GLU A 120 -3.49 -4.54 -6.58
C GLU A 120 -4.42 -4.27 -7.77
N ALA A 121 -4.13 -3.22 -8.55
CA ALA A 121 -4.88 -2.88 -9.76
C ALA A 121 -4.64 -3.83 -10.94
N GLY A 122 -3.60 -4.66 -10.89
CA GLY A 122 -3.21 -5.59 -11.94
C GLY A 122 -3.52 -7.05 -11.65
N ILE A 123 -4.03 -7.38 -10.46
CA ILE A 123 -4.42 -8.74 -10.05
C ILE A 123 -5.89 -8.80 -9.63
N ASN A 124 -6.40 -10.02 -9.45
CA ASN A 124 -7.73 -10.28 -8.94
C ASN A 124 -7.71 -10.39 -7.40
N PRO A 125 -8.84 -10.18 -6.72
CA PRO A 125 -8.98 -10.45 -5.28
C PRO A 125 -8.76 -11.92 -4.89
N THR A 126 -8.87 -12.85 -5.84
CA THR A 126 -8.61 -14.28 -5.66
C THR A 126 -7.13 -14.64 -5.78
N ASP A 127 -6.31 -13.75 -6.32
CA ASP A 127 -4.86 -13.97 -6.40
C ASP A 127 -4.18 -13.71 -5.07
N HIS A 128 -3.02 -14.32 -4.93
CA HIS A 128 -2.29 -14.41 -3.67
C HIS A 128 -1.13 -13.43 -3.65
N LEU A 129 -0.85 -12.86 -2.48
CA LEU A 129 0.26 -11.92 -2.30
C LEU A 129 1.01 -12.23 -1.00
N ILE A 130 2.33 -12.20 -1.05
CA ILE A 130 3.20 -12.32 0.12
C ILE A 130 4.37 -11.34 0.04
N THR A 131 4.75 -10.72 1.15
CA THR A 131 5.85 -9.75 1.21
C THR A 131 6.65 -9.85 2.50
N ALA A 132 7.70 -9.03 2.61
CA ALA A 132 8.51 -8.88 3.82
C ALA A 132 7.81 -8.00 4.87
N TYR A 133 8.54 -7.45 5.83
CA TYR A 133 7.99 -6.69 6.95
C TYR A 133 7.48 -5.27 6.62
N ARG A 134 7.75 -4.71 5.43
CA ARG A 134 7.28 -3.37 5.04
C ARG A 134 5.89 -3.46 4.41
N ALA A 135 4.92 -3.90 5.20
CA ALA A 135 3.69 -4.51 4.69
C ALA A 135 2.40 -3.71 4.91
N HIS A 136 2.42 -2.53 5.55
CA HIS A 136 1.17 -1.85 5.91
C HIS A 136 0.34 -1.48 4.67
N GLY A 137 0.97 -0.98 3.61
CA GLY A 137 0.29 -0.68 2.34
C GLY A 137 -0.33 -1.90 1.67
N TYR A 138 0.38 -3.04 1.67
CA TYR A 138 -0.16 -4.32 1.17
C TYR A 138 -1.31 -4.86 2.03
N THR A 139 -1.20 -4.70 3.35
CA THR A 139 -2.25 -5.08 4.29
C THR A 139 -3.54 -4.30 4.04
N TYR A 140 -3.42 -3.00 3.78
CA TYR A 140 -4.56 -2.14 3.42
C TYR A 140 -5.17 -2.49 2.06
N THR A 141 -4.34 -2.61 1.02
CA THR A 141 -4.80 -2.92 -0.34
C THR A 141 -5.46 -4.31 -0.44
N ARG A 142 -5.01 -5.26 0.39
CA ARG A 142 -5.62 -6.60 0.53
C ARG A 142 -6.85 -6.64 1.47
N GLY A 143 -7.37 -5.49 1.87
CA GLY A 143 -8.72 -5.34 2.42
C GLY A 143 -8.82 -5.17 3.93
N VAL A 144 -7.71 -5.02 4.66
CA VAL A 144 -7.74 -4.71 6.09
C VAL A 144 -7.96 -3.22 6.29
N SER A 145 -8.83 -2.84 7.22
CA SER A 145 -9.09 -1.42 7.49
C SER A 145 -7.89 -0.72 8.15
N VAL A 146 -7.75 0.59 7.93
CA VAL A 146 -6.71 1.38 8.63
C VAL A 146 -6.88 1.29 10.15
N LYS A 147 -8.12 1.20 10.61
CA LYS A 147 -8.47 1.02 12.03
C LYS A 147 -7.79 -0.22 12.63
N GLU A 148 -7.93 -1.37 11.97
CA GLU A 148 -7.32 -2.63 12.41
C GLU A 148 -5.80 -2.63 12.28
N ILE A 149 -5.25 -2.01 11.22
CA ILE A 149 -3.80 -1.87 11.03
C ILE A 149 -3.18 -1.02 12.15
N LEU A 150 -3.72 0.18 12.40
CA LEU A 150 -3.19 1.05 13.45
C LEU A 150 -3.37 0.43 14.83
N ALA A 151 -4.48 -0.27 15.09
CA ALA A 151 -4.70 -0.98 16.36
C ALA A 151 -3.68 -2.12 16.57
N GLU A 152 -3.28 -2.82 15.50
CA GLU A 152 -2.21 -3.82 15.57
C GLU A 152 -0.85 -3.18 15.85
N LEU A 153 -0.55 -2.05 15.22
CA LEU A 153 0.68 -1.30 15.47
C LEU A 153 0.79 -0.80 16.92
N THR A 154 -0.33 -0.38 17.51
CA THR A 154 -0.40 0.06 18.91
C THR A 154 -0.58 -1.10 19.91
N GLY A 155 -0.59 -2.35 19.43
CA GLY A 155 -0.63 -3.56 20.26
C GLY A 155 -1.97 -3.80 20.97
N ARG A 156 -3.10 -3.43 20.36
CA ARG A 156 -4.43 -3.51 20.96
C ARG A 156 -5.22 -4.72 20.48
N LYS A 157 -6.25 -5.11 21.25
CA LYS A 157 -7.06 -6.30 20.97
C LYS A 157 -7.83 -6.22 19.64
N GLY A 158 -8.17 -5.01 19.20
CA GLY A 158 -8.83 -4.74 17.92
C GLY A 158 -7.89 -4.71 16.72
N GLY A 159 -6.60 -5.03 16.91
CA GLY A 159 -5.66 -5.23 15.83
C GLY A 159 -5.99 -6.45 14.96
N VAL A 160 -5.56 -6.44 13.70
CA VAL A 160 -5.80 -7.54 12.74
C VAL A 160 -5.27 -8.89 13.22
N ALA A 161 -4.24 -8.90 14.08
CA ALA A 161 -3.70 -10.08 14.74
C ALA A 161 -3.86 -10.00 16.27
N LYS A 162 -4.84 -9.24 16.75
CA LYS A 162 -5.18 -9.04 18.17
C LYS A 162 -3.99 -8.55 19.01
N GLY A 163 -3.10 -7.74 18.43
CA GLY A 163 -1.91 -7.21 19.11
C GLY A 163 -0.78 -8.23 19.32
N LYS A 164 -0.89 -9.44 18.75
CA LYS A 164 0.14 -10.49 18.86
C LYS A 164 1.27 -10.33 17.83
N GLY A 165 1.00 -9.69 16.69
CA GLY A 165 1.92 -9.63 15.55
C GLY A 165 2.73 -8.34 15.48
N GLY A 166 2.11 -7.20 15.77
CA GLY A 166 2.69 -5.88 15.56
C GLY A 166 2.92 -5.55 14.08
N SER A 167 3.85 -4.61 13.81
CA SER A 167 4.10 -4.07 12.46
C SER A 167 4.44 -5.12 11.41
N MET A 168 5.22 -6.14 11.78
CA MET A 168 5.80 -7.05 10.80
C MET A 168 4.86 -8.20 10.42
N HIS A 169 3.83 -8.50 11.20
CA HIS A 169 3.07 -9.76 11.10
C HIS A 169 1.56 -9.51 11.03
N MET A 170 1.11 -8.94 9.92
CA MET A 170 -0.30 -8.76 9.59
C MET A 170 -0.68 -9.71 8.46
N TYR A 171 -1.85 -10.33 8.51
CA TYR A 171 -2.32 -11.30 7.52
C TYR A 171 -3.76 -10.96 7.11
N ALA A 172 -4.14 -11.31 5.88
CA ALA A 172 -5.51 -11.14 5.40
C ALA A 172 -5.89 -12.24 4.40
N LYS A 173 -7.12 -12.21 3.90
CA LYS A 173 -7.56 -13.15 2.88
C LYS A 173 -6.66 -13.02 1.64
N HIS A 174 -6.04 -14.13 1.21
CA HIS A 174 -5.07 -14.17 0.10
C HIS A 174 -3.86 -13.23 0.26
N PHE A 175 -3.60 -12.78 1.49
CA PHE A 175 -2.41 -12.04 1.87
C PHE A 175 -1.69 -12.79 2.97
N TYR A 176 -0.59 -13.44 2.60
CA TYR A 176 0.21 -14.32 3.47
C TYR A 176 1.23 -13.55 4.31
N GLY A 177 0.96 -12.26 4.42
CA GLY A 177 1.43 -11.39 5.47
C GLY A 177 2.77 -10.73 5.25
N GLY A 178 3.14 -9.98 6.28
CA GLY A 178 4.49 -9.47 6.45
C GLY A 178 5.38 -10.52 7.11
N ASN A 179 6.58 -10.67 6.56
CA ASN A 179 7.55 -11.67 7.01
C ASN A 179 8.84 -10.98 7.49
N GLY A 180 9.22 -11.25 8.73
CA GLY A 180 10.36 -10.61 9.40
C GLY A 180 11.73 -11.17 8.97
N ILE A 181 11.77 -12.40 8.46
CA ILE A 181 13.02 -13.07 8.06
C ILE A 181 13.29 -12.79 6.58
N VAL A 182 14.36 -12.05 6.30
CA VAL A 182 14.69 -11.57 4.96
C VAL A 182 14.87 -12.74 3.98
N GLY A 183 14.01 -12.79 2.95
CA GLY A 183 14.04 -13.79 1.88
C GLY A 183 13.20 -15.04 2.15
N ALA A 184 12.78 -15.28 3.40
CA ALA A 184 12.02 -16.48 3.77
C ALA A 184 10.63 -16.53 3.12
N GLN A 185 10.05 -15.36 2.81
CA GLN A 185 8.76 -15.28 2.14
C GLN A 185 8.81 -15.74 0.68
N VAL A 186 9.99 -15.80 0.06
CA VAL A 186 10.10 -16.12 -1.37
C VAL A 186 9.82 -17.60 -1.66
N PRO A 187 10.43 -18.57 -0.95
CA PRO A 187 10.00 -19.97 -1.03
C PRO A 187 8.53 -20.17 -0.65
N LEU A 188 8.02 -19.44 0.35
CA LEU A 188 6.60 -19.52 0.74
C LEU A 188 5.66 -19.10 -0.39
N GLY A 189 5.96 -17.99 -1.07
CA GLY A 189 5.19 -17.54 -2.23
C GLY A 189 5.23 -18.53 -3.40
N ALA A 190 6.39 -19.14 -3.66
CA ALA A 190 6.49 -20.24 -4.62
C ALA A 190 5.63 -21.45 -4.20
N GLY A 191 5.56 -21.79 -2.92
CA GLY A 191 4.67 -22.82 -2.38
C GLY A 191 3.19 -22.50 -2.55
N VAL A 192 2.80 -21.23 -2.39
CA VAL A 192 1.42 -20.78 -2.68
C VAL A 192 1.12 -20.87 -4.17
N ALA A 193 2.05 -20.49 -5.04
CA ALA A 193 1.91 -20.66 -6.49
C ALA A 193 1.74 -22.14 -6.88
N LEU A 194 2.51 -23.05 -6.25
CA LEU A 194 2.34 -24.50 -6.40
C LEU A 194 0.92 -24.93 -6.01
N ALA A 195 0.36 -24.41 -4.91
CA ALA A 195 -1.01 -24.71 -4.51
C ALA A 195 -2.06 -24.22 -5.52
N CYS A 196 -1.83 -23.06 -6.16
CA CYS A 196 -2.71 -22.55 -7.23
C CYS A 196 -2.72 -23.50 -8.43
N GLN A 197 -1.54 -23.90 -8.89
CA GLN A 197 -1.39 -24.87 -9.99
C GLN A 197 -2.01 -26.22 -9.63
N TYR A 198 -1.77 -26.72 -8.42
CA TYR A 198 -2.30 -28.00 -7.94
C TYR A 198 -3.83 -28.02 -7.91
N LYS A 199 -4.46 -26.90 -7.53
CA LYS A 199 -5.92 -26.75 -7.51
C LYS A 199 -6.53 -26.47 -8.90
N GLY A 200 -5.72 -26.11 -9.89
CA GLY A 200 -6.21 -25.80 -11.24
C GLY A 200 -7.16 -24.60 -11.30
N ASN A 201 -7.03 -23.65 -10.37
CA ASN A 201 -7.99 -22.54 -10.20
C ASN A 201 -7.63 -21.28 -11.01
N ASN A 202 -6.60 -21.35 -11.85
CA ASN A 202 -6.11 -20.23 -12.66
C ASN A 202 -5.76 -18.98 -11.83
N GLU A 203 -5.38 -19.12 -10.56
CA GLU A 203 -4.87 -18.05 -9.69
C GLU A 203 -3.34 -17.94 -9.79
N VAL A 204 -2.79 -16.77 -9.47
CA VAL A 204 -1.33 -16.53 -9.42
C VAL A 204 -0.89 -16.12 -8.02
N CYS A 205 0.40 -16.26 -7.72
CA CYS A 205 0.99 -15.71 -6.50
C CYS A 205 2.03 -14.63 -6.80
N VAL A 206 1.80 -13.43 -6.26
CA VAL A 206 2.73 -12.32 -6.25
C VAL A 206 3.65 -12.45 -5.03
N THR A 207 4.94 -12.62 -5.29
CA THR A 207 5.95 -12.93 -4.26
C THR A 207 7.00 -11.83 -4.21
N LEU A 208 6.90 -10.95 -3.21
CA LEU A 208 7.72 -9.76 -3.11
C LEU A 208 8.94 -9.93 -2.20
N TYR A 209 10.03 -9.26 -2.57
CA TYR A 209 11.24 -9.11 -1.77
C TYR A 209 11.96 -7.80 -2.12
N GLY A 210 12.82 -7.29 -1.23
CA GLY A 210 13.58 -6.05 -1.47
C GLY A 210 14.94 -6.29 -2.13
N ASP A 211 15.59 -5.23 -2.60
CA ASP A 211 16.93 -5.29 -3.22
C ASP A 211 17.99 -5.98 -2.33
N GLY A 212 18.01 -5.69 -1.03
CA GLY A 212 18.90 -6.39 -0.09
C GLY A 212 18.56 -7.87 0.10
N ALA A 213 17.29 -8.25 -0.05
CA ALA A 213 16.86 -9.64 0.03
C ALA A 213 17.27 -10.44 -1.21
N ALA A 214 17.45 -9.79 -2.37
CA ALA A 214 17.75 -10.42 -3.66
C ALA A 214 19.08 -11.22 -3.70
N ASN A 215 19.89 -11.16 -2.65
CA ASN A 215 21.12 -11.94 -2.49
C ASN A 215 20.97 -13.16 -1.54
N GLN A 216 19.76 -13.44 -1.05
CA GLN A 216 19.47 -14.63 -0.24
C GLN A 216 19.49 -15.90 -1.09
N GLY A 217 20.24 -16.92 -0.65
CA GLY A 217 20.41 -18.18 -1.39
C GLY A 217 19.08 -18.88 -1.70
N GLN A 218 18.17 -18.93 -0.73
CA GLN A 218 16.84 -19.55 -0.87
C GLN A 218 15.97 -18.94 -1.98
N ILE A 219 16.23 -17.71 -2.41
CA ILE A 219 15.55 -17.09 -3.55
C ILE A 219 15.94 -17.81 -4.85
N PHE A 220 17.21 -18.13 -5.03
CA PHE A 220 17.71 -18.83 -6.21
C PHE A 220 17.26 -20.30 -6.22
N GLU A 221 17.14 -20.93 -5.06
CA GLU A 221 16.52 -22.24 -4.92
C GLU A 221 15.04 -22.20 -5.36
N ALA A 222 14.29 -21.18 -4.90
CA ALA A 222 12.91 -20.96 -5.30
C ALA A 222 12.77 -20.68 -6.81
N PHE A 223 13.68 -19.90 -7.42
CA PHE A 223 13.71 -19.68 -8.86
C PHE A 223 13.85 -20.98 -9.63
N ASN A 224 14.84 -21.81 -9.26
CA ASN A 224 15.08 -23.08 -9.92
C ASN A 224 13.85 -23.99 -9.87
N MET A 225 13.27 -24.20 -8.69
CA MET A 225 12.08 -25.04 -8.54
C MET A 225 10.85 -24.46 -9.24
N ALA A 226 10.63 -23.15 -9.13
CA ALA A 226 9.49 -22.50 -9.77
C ALA A 226 9.55 -22.61 -11.30
N SER A 227 10.75 -22.47 -11.89
CA SER A 227 10.95 -22.65 -13.32
C SER A 227 10.78 -24.11 -13.73
N LEU A 228 11.38 -25.04 -12.98
CA LEU A 228 11.29 -26.48 -13.22
C LEU A 228 9.84 -26.97 -13.28
N TRP A 229 8.98 -26.49 -12.38
CA TRP A 229 7.58 -26.90 -12.29
C TRP A 229 6.60 -25.96 -13.01
N LYS A 230 7.11 -24.91 -13.66
CA LYS A 230 6.32 -23.87 -14.32
C LYS A 230 5.24 -23.27 -13.42
N LEU A 231 5.62 -22.93 -12.18
CA LEU A 231 4.70 -22.37 -11.20
C LEU A 231 4.17 -21.00 -11.64
N PRO A 232 2.90 -20.65 -11.35
CA PRO A 232 2.33 -19.34 -11.61
C PRO A 232 2.77 -18.30 -10.55
N CYS A 233 4.09 -18.10 -10.44
CA CYS A 233 4.72 -17.23 -9.45
C CYS A 233 5.33 -15.98 -10.11
N ILE A 234 4.88 -14.80 -9.67
CA ILE A 234 5.45 -13.51 -10.09
C ILE A 234 6.42 -13.07 -9.00
N PHE A 235 7.71 -13.15 -9.28
CA PHE A 235 8.76 -12.74 -8.35
C PHE A 235 9.00 -11.23 -8.51
N ILE A 236 8.73 -10.45 -7.46
CA ILE A 236 8.88 -8.99 -7.51
C ILE A 236 10.01 -8.53 -6.59
N CYS A 237 11.00 -7.87 -7.17
CA CYS A 237 12.02 -7.14 -6.44
C CYS A 237 11.61 -5.67 -6.29
N GLU A 238 11.23 -5.23 -5.09
CA GLU A 238 11.07 -3.81 -4.77
C GLU A 238 12.44 -3.19 -4.51
N ASN A 239 13.03 -2.60 -5.55
CA ASN A 239 14.33 -1.94 -5.48
C ASN A 239 14.14 -0.50 -5.02
N ASN A 240 14.36 -0.25 -3.73
CA ASN A 240 14.34 1.11 -3.15
C ASN A 240 15.74 1.70 -2.96
N LYS A 241 16.73 1.12 -3.66
CA LYS A 241 18.16 1.45 -3.68
C LYS A 241 18.97 1.07 -2.43
N TYR A 242 18.34 0.64 -1.34
CA TYR A 242 19.03 0.45 -0.06
C TYR A 242 18.51 -0.72 0.79
N GLY A 243 19.33 -1.76 0.91
CA GLY A 243 19.17 -2.84 1.89
C GLY A 243 19.59 -2.37 3.29
N MET A 244 18.62 -1.96 4.10
CA MET A 244 18.85 -1.26 5.37
C MET A 244 19.68 0.03 5.16
N GLY A 245 20.99 -0.02 5.35
CA GLY A 245 21.91 1.11 5.10
C GLY A 245 22.97 0.84 4.03
N THR A 246 22.86 -0.28 3.30
CA THR A 246 23.81 -0.66 2.25
C THR A 246 23.18 -0.39 0.89
N SER A 247 23.82 0.43 0.05
CA SER A 247 23.34 0.70 -1.30
C SER A 247 23.47 -0.54 -2.19
N VAL A 248 22.68 -0.58 -3.27
CA VAL A 248 22.67 -1.72 -4.20
C VAL A 248 24.04 -2.02 -4.81
N GLU A 249 24.83 -1.00 -5.11
CA GLU A 249 26.17 -1.11 -5.70
C GLU A 249 27.17 -1.73 -4.73
N ARG A 250 26.93 -1.60 -3.42
CA ARG A 250 27.77 -2.17 -2.36
C ARG A 250 27.33 -3.56 -1.94
N ALA A 251 26.07 -3.93 -2.21
CA ALA A 251 25.49 -5.19 -1.80
C ALA A 251 25.46 -6.24 -2.93
N SER A 252 25.37 -5.82 -4.19
CA SER A 252 25.17 -6.72 -5.34
C SER A 252 26.19 -6.44 -6.43
N ALA A 253 26.90 -7.47 -6.88
CA ALA A 253 27.86 -7.37 -7.99
C ALA A 253 27.18 -6.98 -9.32
N SER A 254 25.90 -7.35 -9.48
CA SER A 254 25.04 -6.86 -10.56
C SER A 254 23.76 -6.29 -9.94
N THR A 255 23.43 -5.06 -10.32
CA THR A 255 22.26 -4.31 -9.86
C THR A 255 21.07 -4.38 -10.84
N ASP A 256 21.16 -5.23 -11.88
CA ASP A 256 20.05 -5.57 -12.76
C ASP A 256 19.20 -6.68 -12.12
N TYR A 257 18.35 -6.33 -11.15
CA TYR A 257 17.60 -7.31 -10.34
C TYR A 257 16.63 -8.16 -11.17
N TYR A 258 16.00 -7.58 -12.19
CA TYR A 258 15.12 -8.29 -13.13
C TYR A 258 15.82 -9.41 -13.93
N LYS A 259 17.17 -9.43 -13.98
CA LYS A 259 17.96 -10.47 -14.66
C LYS A 259 18.47 -11.57 -13.71
N ARG A 260 18.31 -11.42 -12.40
CA ARG A 260 18.92 -12.32 -11.39
C ARG A 260 18.34 -13.74 -11.42
N GLY A 261 17.16 -13.92 -12.00
CA GLY A 261 16.60 -15.25 -12.26
C GLY A 261 17.28 -16.02 -13.38
N ASP A 262 18.23 -15.42 -14.10
CA ASP A 262 19.00 -16.01 -15.21
C ASP A 262 18.12 -16.64 -16.29
N PHE A 263 17.68 -17.88 -16.11
CA PHE A 263 16.78 -18.61 -16.98
C PHE A 263 15.32 -18.15 -16.91
N ILE A 264 14.91 -17.48 -15.82
CA ILE A 264 13.56 -16.90 -15.68
C ILE A 264 13.49 -15.57 -16.46
N PRO A 265 12.48 -15.35 -17.32
CA PRO A 265 12.28 -14.06 -17.97
C PRO A 265 11.96 -12.96 -16.97
N GLY A 266 12.33 -11.73 -17.28
CA GLY A 266 12.08 -10.61 -16.39
C GLY A 266 11.91 -9.26 -17.07
N LEU A 267 11.32 -8.32 -16.33
CA LEU A 267 11.15 -6.94 -16.77
C LEU A 267 11.44 -5.94 -15.65
N ARG A 268 11.99 -4.78 -16.01
CA ARG A 268 12.22 -3.65 -15.09
C ARG A 268 11.21 -2.54 -15.33
N VAL A 269 10.59 -2.08 -14.25
CA VAL A 269 9.42 -1.20 -14.25
C VAL A 269 9.71 0.05 -13.43
N ASP A 270 9.16 1.18 -13.85
CA ASP A 270 9.09 2.38 -13.02
C ASP A 270 8.11 2.16 -11.87
N GLY A 271 8.65 1.92 -10.66
CA GLY A 271 7.88 1.68 -9.45
C GLY A 271 7.30 2.95 -8.80
N MET A 272 7.55 4.13 -9.39
CA MET A 272 6.95 5.41 -8.97
C MET A 272 5.68 5.75 -9.77
N ASP A 273 5.43 5.06 -10.88
CA ASP A 273 4.25 5.26 -11.73
C ASP A 273 3.25 4.10 -11.58
N VAL A 274 2.12 4.39 -10.93
CA VAL A 274 1.04 3.41 -10.69
C VAL A 274 0.52 2.76 -11.98
N LEU A 275 0.53 3.45 -13.11
CA LEU A 275 0.10 2.88 -14.40
C LEU A 275 1.16 1.97 -15.01
N CYS A 276 2.45 2.31 -14.87
CA CYS A 276 3.54 1.40 -15.26
C CYS A 276 3.46 0.08 -14.47
N VAL A 277 3.33 0.18 -13.14
CA VAL A 277 3.21 -1.00 -12.27
C VAL A 277 1.96 -1.82 -12.60
N ARG A 278 0.81 -1.17 -12.84
CA ARG A 278 -0.44 -1.85 -13.20
C ARG A 278 -0.32 -2.64 -14.49
N GLU A 279 0.17 -2.02 -15.57
CA GLU A 279 0.27 -2.70 -16.87
C GLU A 279 1.32 -3.82 -16.84
N ALA A 280 2.44 -3.61 -16.15
CA ALA A 280 3.45 -4.65 -15.93
C ALA A 280 2.91 -5.83 -15.12
N THR A 281 2.11 -5.56 -14.09
CA THR A 281 1.49 -6.60 -13.26
C THR A 281 0.46 -7.41 -14.06
N LYS A 282 -0.41 -6.76 -14.85
CA LYS A 282 -1.36 -7.46 -15.73
C LYS A 282 -0.63 -8.38 -16.71
N PHE A 283 0.41 -7.86 -17.37
CA PHE A 283 1.24 -8.65 -18.28
C PHE A 283 1.86 -9.88 -17.59
N ALA A 284 2.44 -9.70 -16.40
CA ALA A 284 3.04 -10.78 -15.64
C ALA A 284 2.01 -11.81 -15.16
N ALA A 285 0.83 -11.36 -14.73
CA ALA A 285 -0.27 -12.23 -14.33
C ALA A 285 -0.77 -13.07 -15.52
N ASP A 286 -1.01 -12.45 -16.67
CA ASP A 286 -1.43 -13.15 -17.89
C ASP A 286 -0.36 -14.14 -18.37
N TYR A 287 0.92 -13.77 -18.26
CA TYR A 287 2.05 -14.67 -18.53
C TYR A 287 1.96 -15.94 -17.66
N CYS A 288 1.83 -15.79 -16.34
CA CYS A 288 1.72 -16.91 -15.41
C CYS A 288 0.45 -17.74 -15.63
N ARG A 289 -0.72 -17.09 -15.81
CA ARG A 289 -2.00 -17.78 -16.07
C ARG A 289 -1.98 -18.58 -17.37
N SER A 290 -1.22 -18.15 -18.37
CA SER A 290 -1.05 -18.89 -19.61
C SER A 290 -0.16 -20.15 -19.49
N GLY A 291 0.33 -20.47 -18.28
CA GLY A 291 1.11 -21.68 -18.01
C GLY A 291 2.57 -21.61 -18.47
N LYS A 292 3.07 -20.40 -18.78
CA LYS A 292 4.47 -20.19 -19.20
C LYS A 292 5.48 -20.30 -18.04
N GLY A 293 4.99 -20.38 -16.81
CA GLY A 293 5.79 -20.49 -15.60
C GLY A 293 6.04 -19.14 -14.93
N PRO A 294 7.11 -19.02 -14.11
CA PRO A 294 7.37 -17.83 -13.34
C PRO A 294 7.93 -16.70 -14.19
N ILE A 295 7.83 -15.47 -13.67
CA ILE A 295 8.39 -14.27 -14.27
C ILE A 295 8.93 -13.34 -13.17
N LEU A 296 10.01 -12.61 -13.47
CA LEU A 296 10.60 -11.60 -12.59
C LEU A 296 10.14 -10.19 -12.95
N MET A 297 9.89 -9.37 -11.95
CA MET A 297 9.58 -7.96 -12.11
C MET A 297 10.40 -7.14 -11.10
N GLU A 298 11.24 -6.22 -11.58
CA GLU A 298 11.91 -5.24 -10.72
C GLU A 298 11.11 -3.95 -10.71
N LEU A 299 10.60 -3.55 -9.55
CA LEU A 299 9.98 -2.24 -9.36
C LEU A 299 11.02 -1.27 -8.83
N GLN A 300 11.44 -0.31 -9.67
CA GLN A 300 12.36 0.75 -9.27
C GLN A 300 11.59 1.83 -8.52
N THR A 301 11.67 1.79 -7.19
CA THR A 301 10.89 2.65 -6.31
C THR A 301 11.80 3.36 -5.30
N TYR A 302 11.21 4.03 -4.31
CA TYR A 302 11.97 4.73 -3.28
C TYR A 302 11.19 4.86 -1.98
N ARG A 303 11.88 4.63 -0.85
CA ARG A 303 11.34 4.88 0.50
C ARG A 303 11.79 6.23 1.02
N TYR A 304 10.86 7.05 1.48
CA TYR A 304 11.22 8.37 2.01
C TYR A 304 11.80 8.31 3.42
N HIS A 305 11.22 7.51 4.30
CA HIS A 305 11.80 7.27 5.62
C HIS A 305 13.04 6.37 5.53
N GLY A 306 13.81 6.35 6.63
CA GLY A 306 14.89 5.39 6.85
C GLY A 306 14.40 3.95 6.84
N HIS A 307 15.29 3.00 7.15
CA HIS A 307 14.95 1.59 7.05
C HIS A 307 13.74 1.25 7.92
N SER A 308 13.78 1.67 9.18
CA SER A 308 12.73 1.59 10.19
C SER A 308 12.73 2.89 11.00
N MET A 309 11.81 3.01 11.95
CA MET A 309 11.74 4.16 12.85
C MET A 309 13.00 4.39 13.71
N SER A 310 13.88 3.40 13.89
CA SER A 310 15.16 3.58 14.58
C SER A 310 16.29 4.10 13.69
N ASP A 311 16.07 4.18 12.38
CA ASP A 311 17.05 4.63 11.40
C ASP A 311 16.63 5.98 10.80
N PRO A 312 17.37 7.07 11.06
CA PRO A 312 17.11 8.37 10.45
C PRO A 312 17.28 8.40 8.92
N GLY A 313 18.03 7.46 8.34
CA GLY A 313 18.19 7.32 6.89
C GLY A 313 19.04 8.38 6.21
N VAL A 314 19.95 9.04 6.93
CA VAL A 314 20.82 10.14 6.43
C VAL A 314 22.32 9.86 6.53
N SER A 315 22.72 8.71 7.10
CA SER A 315 24.15 8.34 7.20
C SER A 315 24.71 7.70 5.94
N TYR A 316 23.83 7.22 5.05
CA TYR A 316 24.19 6.46 3.84
C TYR A 316 23.57 7.02 2.54
N ARG A 317 22.84 8.13 2.65
CA ARG A 317 22.24 8.89 1.53
C ARG A 317 21.97 10.33 1.96
N THR A 318 21.86 11.25 1.02
CA THR A 318 21.69 12.68 1.31
C THR A 318 20.22 13.05 1.47
N ARG A 319 19.93 14.17 2.15
CA ARG A 319 18.55 14.69 2.26
C ARG A 319 18.07 15.23 0.92
N GLU A 320 19.00 15.76 0.14
CA GLU A 320 18.81 16.29 -1.20
C GLU A 320 18.32 15.19 -2.15
N GLU A 321 18.89 13.98 -2.09
CA GLU A 321 18.42 12.82 -2.89
C GLU A 321 16.95 12.52 -2.58
N ILE A 322 16.59 12.44 -1.29
CA ILE A 322 15.20 12.15 -0.86
C ILE A 322 14.24 13.25 -1.35
N GLN A 323 14.64 14.52 -1.20
CA GLN A 323 13.83 15.66 -1.62
C GLN A 323 13.69 15.72 -3.15
N GLU A 324 14.75 15.41 -3.89
CA GLU A 324 14.72 15.35 -5.35
C GLU A 324 13.73 14.29 -5.83
N VAL A 325 13.81 13.07 -5.31
CA VAL A 325 12.85 11.99 -5.63
C VAL A 325 11.42 12.43 -5.31
N ARG A 326 11.19 12.99 -4.10
CA ARG A 326 9.84 13.41 -3.68
C ARG A 326 9.28 14.55 -4.54
N SER A 327 10.11 15.49 -4.96
CA SER A 327 9.65 16.64 -5.75
C SER A 327 9.42 16.31 -7.23
N LYS A 328 10.20 15.37 -7.79
CA LYS A 328 10.14 15.04 -9.22
C LYS A 328 9.28 13.81 -9.54
N SER A 329 9.13 12.89 -8.60
CA SER A 329 8.62 11.54 -8.88
C SER A 329 7.73 10.99 -7.77
N ASP A 330 7.12 11.82 -6.93
CA ASP A 330 6.18 11.33 -5.93
C ASP A 330 4.94 10.68 -6.61
N PRO A 331 4.58 9.43 -6.25
CA PRO A 331 3.58 8.66 -7.00
C PRO A 331 2.18 9.28 -6.94
N ILE A 332 1.87 9.98 -5.84
CA ILE A 332 0.57 10.62 -5.62
C ILE A 332 0.49 11.92 -6.43
N SER A 333 1.55 12.74 -6.39
CA SER A 333 1.67 13.95 -7.20
C SER A 333 1.59 13.63 -8.69
N MET A 334 2.32 12.61 -9.15
CA MET A 334 2.31 12.18 -10.55
C MET A 334 0.92 11.78 -11.04
N LEU A 335 0.17 10.98 -10.25
CA LEU A 335 -1.19 10.60 -10.61
C LEU A 335 -2.13 11.81 -10.60
N LYS A 336 -2.03 12.67 -9.59
CA LYS A 336 -2.82 13.90 -9.48
C LYS A 336 -2.64 14.78 -10.72
N ASP A 337 -1.40 15.04 -11.11
CA ASP A 337 -1.08 15.90 -12.26
C ASP A 337 -1.63 15.29 -13.56
N ARG A 338 -1.50 13.97 -13.74
CA ARG A 338 -2.11 13.25 -14.87
C ARG A 338 -3.63 13.45 -14.92
N MET A 339 -4.31 13.29 -13.80
CA MET A 339 -5.76 13.42 -13.73
C MET A 339 -6.22 14.86 -14.00
N ILE A 340 -5.56 15.86 -13.42
CA ILE A 340 -5.92 17.27 -13.60
C ILE A 340 -5.65 17.73 -15.05
N ASN A 341 -4.46 17.42 -15.57
CA ASN A 341 -4.06 17.86 -16.91
C ASN A 341 -4.90 17.22 -18.04
N ASN A 342 -5.56 16.09 -17.76
CA ASN A 342 -6.45 15.41 -18.71
C ASN A 342 -7.93 15.65 -18.43
N ASN A 343 -8.26 16.66 -17.60
CA ASN A 343 -9.64 17.00 -17.21
C ASN A 343 -10.39 15.77 -16.64
N MET A 344 -9.69 14.87 -15.96
CA MET A 344 -10.27 13.69 -15.33
C MET A 344 -10.64 13.92 -13.86
N ALA A 345 -10.19 15.00 -13.23
CA ALA A 345 -10.60 15.46 -11.91
C ALA A 345 -10.28 16.93 -11.70
N SER A 346 -11.03 17.60 -10.82
CA SER A 346 -10.70 18.97 -10.39
C SER A 346 -9.77 18.99 -9.19
N LEU A 347 -9.16 20.15 -8.94
CA LEU A 347 -8.37 20.37 -7.71
C LEU A 347 -9.23 20.29 -6.46
N GLU A 348 -10.50 20.70 -6.55
CA GLU A 348 -11.47 20.66 -5.46
C GLU A 348 -11.80 19.22 -5.07
N GLU A 349 -12.10 18.33 -6.03
CA GLU A 349 -12.37 16.91 -5.75
C GLU A 349 -11.17 16.22 -5.09
N ILE A 350 -9.96 16.53 -5.54
CA ILE A 350 -8.73 16.01 -4.94
C ILE A 350 -8.58 16.47 -3.49
N LYS A 351 -8.86 17.74 -3.19
CA LYS A 351 -8.82 18.27 -1.82
C LYS A 351 -9.90 17.66 -0.93
N GLU A 352 -11.08 17.38 -1.47
CA GLU A 352 -12.15 16.69 -0.75
C GLU A 352 -11.73 15.27 -0.35
N ILE A 353 -11.14 14.51 -1.29
CA ILE A 353 -10.56 13.20 -0.98
C ILE A 353 -9.48 13.31 0.11
N ASP A 354 -8.58 14.28 0.00
CA ASP A 354 -7.53 14.50 1.02
C ASP A 354 -8.12 14.77 2.41
N ALA A 355 -9.19 15.56 2.48
CA ALA A 355 -9.87 15.89 3.74
C ALA A 355 -10.58 14.67 4.34
N GLU A 356 -11.27 13.88 3.52
CA GLU A 356 -11.92 12.64 3.94
C GLU A 356 -10.93 11.60 4.44
N VAL A 357 -9.86 11.37 3.67
CA VAL A 357 -8.78 10.45 4.07
C VAL A 357 -8.17 10.91 5.39
N ARG A 358 -7.87 12.21 5.54
CA ARG A 358 -7.33 12.71 6.82
C ARG A 358 -8.27 12.42 7.98
N LYS A 359 -9.58 12.62 7.81
CA LYS A 359 -10.58 12.32 8.82
C LYS A 359 -10.60 10.82 9.17
N GLU A 360 -10.61 9.94 8.17
CA GLU A 360 -10.53 8.48 8.36
C GLU A 360 -9.30 8.08 9.19
N ILE A 361 -8.13 8.64 8.89
CA ILE A 361 -6.89 8.35 9.62
C ILE A 361 -6.93 8.84 11.07
N GLU A 362 -7.48 10.02 11.33
CA GLU A 362 -7.61 10.52 12.70
C GLU A 362 -8.61 9.69 13.53
N GLU A 363 -9.73 9.28 12.93
CA GLU A 363 -10.70 8.38 13.57
C GLU A 363 -10.09 7.00 13.88
N ALA A 364 -9.33 6.43 12.94
CA ALA A 364 -8.61 5.18 13.12
C ALA A 364 -7.53 5.31 14.23
N ALA A 365 -6.79 6.41 14.28
CA ALA A 365 -5.78 6.66 15.31
C ALA A 365 -6.40 6.85 16.70
N GLN A 366 -7.55 7.55 16.78
CA GLN A 366 -8.28 7.70 18.04
C GLN A 366 -8.75 6.34 18.56
N PHE A 367 -9.26 5.47 17.68
CA PHE A 367 -9.59 4.10 18.05
C PHE A 367 -8.36 3.33 18.52
N ALA A 368 -7.28 3.30 17.72
CA ALA A 368 -6.05 2.56 18.03
C ALA A 368 -5.37 2.99 19.34
N THR A 369 -5.58 4.24 19.78
CA THR A 369 -5.02 4.77 21.04
C THR A 369 -5.93 4.54 22.24
N SER A 370 -7.24 4.35 22.04
CA SER A 370 -8.24 4.13 23.10
C SER A 370 -8.69 2.67 23.28
N ASP A 371 -8.52 1.82 22.26
CA ASP A 371 -8.85 0.39 22.33
C ASP A 371 -7.94 -0.32 23.35
N PRO A 372 -8.46 -1.15 24.28
CA PRO A 372 -7.64 -1.74 25.33
C PRO A 372 -6.66 -2.78 24.79
N GLU A 373 -5.60 -3.02 25.56
CA GLU A 373 -4.68 -4.15 25.32
C GLU A 373 -5.42 -5.50 25.38
N PRO A 374 -4.89 -6.55 24.71
CA PRO A 374 -5.39 -7.91 24.87
C PRO A 374 -5.34 -8.34 26.34
N PRO A 375 -6.34 -9.06 26.84
CA PRO A 375 -6.31 -9.57 28.21
C PRO A 375 -5.17 -10.58 28.36
N LEU A 376 -4.55 -10.62 29.55
CA LEU A 376 -3.43 -11.53 29.83
C LEU A 376 -3.80 -13.01 29.64
N ASP A 377 -5.07 -13.36 29.88
CA ASP A 377 -5.59 -14.71 29.70
C ASP A 377 -5.52 -15.18 28.23
N ASP A 378 -5.46 -14.25 27.28
CA ASP A 378 -5.32 -14.57 25.85
C ASP A 378 -3.86 -14.76 25.41
N LEU A 379 -2.88 -14.60 26.31
CA LEU A 379 -1.45 -14.60 25.95
C LEU A 379 -1.06 -15.84 25.13
N CYS A 380 -1.48 -17.02 25.57
CA CYS A 380 -1.15 -18.30 24.95
C CYS A 380 -2.17 -18.79 23.92
N ASN A 381 -3.23 -18.04 23.61
CA ASN A 381 -4.20 -18.47 22.59
C ASN A 381 -3.56 -18.52 21.20
N HIS A 382 -4.07 -19.44 20.38
CA HIS A 382 -3.71 -19.66 18.97
C HIS A 382 -2.29 -20.22 18.75
N ILE A 383 -1.79 -21.07 19.67
CA ILE A 383 -0.53 -21.80 19.47
C ILE A 383 -0.70 -22.92 18.43
N PHE A 384 -1.81 -23.67 18.53
CA PHE A 384 -2.17 -24.72 17.59
C PHE A 384 -3.54 -24.44 17.00
N TYR A 385 -3.78 -24.93 15.78
CA TYR A 385 -5.05 -24.83 15.09
C TYR A 385 -5.84 -26.13 15.21
N ASN A 386 -7.12 -26.04 15.56
CA ASN A 386 -8.04 -27.18 15.67
C ASN A 386 -7.60 -28.26 16.69
N GLU A 387 -6.95 -27.86 17.77
CA GLU A 387 -6.57 -28.70 18.91
C GLU A 387 -7.42 -28.35 20.15
N PRO A 388 -7.66 -29.33 21.06
CA PRO A 388 -8.36 -29.06 22.30
C PRO A 388 -7.55 -28.12 23.20
N PRO A 389 -8.19 -27.40 24.14
CA PRO A 389 -7.49 -26.50 25.06
C PRO A 389 -6.37 -27.20 25.82
N MET A 390 -5.24 -26.50 26.01
CA MET A 390 -4.08 -27.03 26.72
C MET A 390 -3.49 -26.04 27.73
N GLU A 391 -2.71 -26.57 28.67
CA GLU A 391 -1.92 -25.76 29.59
C GLU A 391 -0.54 -25.46 29.00
N VAL A 392 -0.12 -24.20 29.11
CA VAL A 392 1.19 -23.72 28.71
C VAL A 392 1.93 -23.22 29.94
N ARG A 393 3.18 -23.64 30.09
CA ARG A 393 4.04 -23.21 31.18
C ARG A 393 4.38 -21.73 31.03
N GLY A 394 4.15 -20.94 32.07
CA GLY A 394 4.57 -19.54 32.17
C GLY A 394 6.03 -19.39 32.60
N THR A 395 6.35 -18.31 33.30
CA THR A 395 7.73 -17.97 33.72
C THR A 395 8.33 -18.93 34.75
N ASN A 396 7.51 -19.78 35.38
CA ASN A 396 7.95 -20.80 36.32
C ASN A 396 7.04 -22.06 36.21
N PRO A 397 7.45 -23.22 36.76
CA PRO A 397 6.69 -24.47 36.64
C PRO A 397 5.27 -24.43 37.21
N TRP A 398 4.97 -23.51 38.13
CA TRP A 398 3.67 -23.38 38.79
C TRP A 398 2.73 -22.39 38.10
N SER A 399 3.26 -21.58 37.18
CA SER A 399 2.46 -20.68 36.34
C SER A 399 1.92 -21.47 35.15
N LYS A 400 0.60 -21.67 35.14
CA LYS A 400 -0.13 -22.36 34.09
C LYS A 400 -1.03 -21.36 33.36
N LEU A 401 -0.80 -21.21 32.07
CA LEU A 401 -1.61 -20.38 31.18
C LEU A 401 -2.46 -21.29 30.31
N LYS A 402 -3.66 -20.83 29.93
CA LYS A 402 -4.53 -21.57 29.03
C LYS A 402 -4.23 -21.18 27.58
N SER A 403 -4.19 -22.17 26.70
CA SER A 403 -4.20 -21.96 25.25
C SER A 403 -5.46 -22.55 24.66
N VAL A 404 -6.20 -21.76 23.89
CA VAL A 404 -7.27 -22.24 23.01
C VAL A 404 -6.93 -21.95 21.55
N SER A 405 -7.37 -22.84 20.66
CA SER A 405 -7.19 -22.74 19.21
C SER A 405 -7.78 -21.46 18.62
#